data_AF-A0A349EIW4-F1
#
_entry.id   AF-A0A349EIW4-F1
#
_cell.length_a   1.000
_cell.length_b   1.000
_cell.length_c   1.000
_cell.angle_alpha   90.00
_cell.angle_beta   90.00
_cell.angle_gamma   90.00
#
_symmetry.space_group_name_H-M   'P 1'
#
loop_
_entity.id
_entity.type
_entity.pdbx_description
1 polymer ?
#
loop_
_entity_poly.entity_id
_entity_poly.type
_entity_poly.pdbx_seq_one_letter_code
_entity_poly.pdbx_strand_id
1 'polypeptide(L)'
;MANRNTIKLDRYEELIQFALDLGEGMGLADLREELSVAVFSESNQRRLMKLDGYVIEQITQGDMIADYLLEDDSTRPLTAWWWHLGKLRAGTYPVHLLPPHLREIYQPEPERLAA
;
A
#
# COMPACT_ATOMS: atom_id res chain seq x y z
N MET A 1 23.40 14.28 9.36
CA MET A 1 22.31 14.72 8.47
C MET A 1 21.52 13.48 8.09
N ALA A 2 20.21 13.44 8.36
CA ALA A 2 19.39 12.30 7.95
C ALA A 2 19.32 12.24 6.41
N ASN A 3 19.44 11.04 5.85
CA ASN A 3 19.30 10.81 4.42
C ASN A 3 17.87 11.21 3.99
N ARG A 4 17.73 11.99 2.91
CA ARG A 4 16.43 12.42 2.36
C ARG A 4 15.46 11.25 2.17
N ASN A 5 15.95 10.09 1.75
CA ASN A 5 15.10 8.90 1.57
C ASN A 5 14.60 8.36 2.91
N THR A 6 15.42 8.40 3.96
CA THR A 6 15.00 8.00 5.32
C THR A 6 13.87 8.89 5.81
N ILE A 7 13.96 10.21 5.60
CA ILE A 7 12.89 11.15 5.99
C ILE A 7 11.57 10.83 5.26
N LYS A 8 11.63 10.47 3.97
CA LYS A 8 10.42 10.05 3.23
C LYS A 8 9.82 8.77 3.80
N LEU A 9 10.66 7.80 4.16
CA LEU A 9 10.21 6.54 4.76
C LEU A 9 9.59 6.77 6.14
N ASP A 10 10.16 7.68 6.94
CA ASP A 10 9.61 8.08 8.23
C ASP A 10 8.21 8.69 8.07
N ARG A 11 8.00 9.57 7.08
CA ARG A 11 6.68 10.15 6.79
C ARG A 11 5.65 9.11 6.34
N TYR A 12 6.09 8.13 5.54
CA TYR A 12 5.22 7.03 5.12
C TYR A 12 4.82 6.15 6.31
N GLU A 13 5.75 5.87 7.22
CA GLU A 13 5.43 5.18 8.47
C GLU A 13 4.47 5.96 9.35
N GLU A 14 4.70 7.25 9.56
CA GLU A 14 3.81 8.12 10.34
C GLU A 14 2.40 8.13 9.74
N LEU A 15 2.27 8.26 8.41
CA LEU A 15 0.98 8.19 7.74
C LEU A 15 0.27 6.87 8.04
N ILE A 16 0.98 5.75 7.90
CA ILE A 16 0.43 4.43 8.14
C ILE A 16 -0.03 4.29 9.59
N GLN A 17 0.83 4.64 10.56
CA GLN A 17 0.56 4.45 11.99
C GLN A 17 -0.53 5.37 12.54
N PHE A 18 -0.67 6.58 12.00
CA PHE A 18 -1.57 7.59 12.58
C PHE A 18 -2.83 7.85 11.75
N ALA A 19 -2.81 7.59 10.44
CA ALA A 19 -3.96 7.81 9.56
C ALA A 19 -4.61 6.50 9.13
N LEU A 20 -3.83 5.50 8.70
CA LEU A 20 -4.39 4.29 8.10
C LEU A 20 -5.19 3.44 9.09
N ASP A 21 -4.78 3.39 10.35
CA ASP A 21 -5.53 2.76 11.45
C ASP A 21 -6.92 3.40 11.67
N LEU A 22 -7.09 4.65 11.24
CA LEU A 22 -8.35 5.39 11.30
C LEU A 22 -9.15 5.28 10.00
N GLY A 23 -8.67 4.51 9.01
CA GLY A 23 -9.25 4.40 7.69
C GLY A 23 -8.87 5.50 6.72
N GLU A 24 -7.95 6.39 7.12
CA GLU A 24 -7.55 7.57 6.35
C GLU A 24 -6.16 7.34 5.71
N GLY A 25 -5.86 8.01 4.60
CA GLY A 25 -4.61 7.76 3.89
C GLY A 25 -4.24 8.82 2.89
N MET A 26 -4.63 10.07 3.13
CA MET A 26 -4.37 11.17 2.20
C MET A 26 -2.87 11.27 1.86
N GLY A 27 -2.55 11.15 0.56
CA GLY A 27 -1.17 11.19 0.07
C GLY A 27 -0.40 9.87 0.20
N LEU A 28 -1.03 8.76 0.57
CA LEU A 28 -0.40 7.44 0.65
C LEU A 28 0.24 7.05 -0.69
N ALA A 29 -0.54 7.13 -1.77
CA ALA A 29 -0.08 6.76 -3.11
C ALA A 29 1.10 7.63 -3.57
N ASP A 30 1.03 8.94 -3.34
CA ASP A 30 2.11 9.88 -3.69
C ASP A 30 3.39 9.60 -2.90
N LEU A 31 3.29 9.39 -1.58
CA LEU A 31 4.44 9.03 -0.74
C LEU A 31 5.05 7.71 -1.20
N ARG A 32 4.21 6.71 -1.51
CA ARG A 32 4.72 5.42 -1.95
C ARG A 32 5.36 5.47 -3.34
N GLU A 33 4.86 6.32 -4.24
CA GLU A 33 5.47 6.63 -5.52
C GLU A 33 6.87 7.21 -5.32
N GLU A 34 7.02 8.18 -4.42
CA GLU A 34 8.33 8.76 -4.11
C GLU A 34 9.34 7.74 -3.56
N LEU A 35 8.85 6.75 -2.80
CA LEU A 35 9.66 5.66 -2.25
C LEU A 35 10.01 4.60 -3.30
N SER A 36 9.21 4.47 -4.37
CA SER A 36 9.43 3.46 -5.42
C SER A 36 10.75 3.66 -6.19
N VAL A 37 11.20 4.92 -6.30
CA VAL A 37 12.46 5.31 -6.96
C VAL A 37 13.60 5.57 -5.97
N ALA A 38 13.35 5.44 -4.67
CA ALA A 38 14.32 5.72 -3.64
C ALA A 38 15.29 4.53 -3.44
N VAL A 39 16.57 4.84 -3.26
CA VAL A 39 17.58 3.83 -2.89
C VAL A 39 17.70 3.77 -1.38
N PHE A 40 17.56 2.56 -0.84
CA PHE A 40 17.58 2.28 0.59
C PHE A 40 18.73 1.35 0.99
N SER A 41 19.16 1.47 2.24
CA SER A 41 19.91 0.39 2.89
C SER A 41 19.00 -0.83 3.05
N GLU A 42 19.57 -2.02 3.19
CA GLU A 42 18.77 -3.23 3.41
C GLU A 42 17.80 -3.13 4.60
N SER A 43 18.21 -2.45 5.69
CA SER A 43 17.35 -2.24 6.85
C SER A 43 16.13 -1.39 6.51
N ASN A 44 16.32 -0.31 5.75
CA ASN A 44 15.23 0.56 5.35
C ASN A 44 14.35 -0.11 4.28
N GLN A 45 14.93 -0.93 3.41
CA GLN A 45 14.16 -1.73 2.46
C GLN A 45 13.26 -2.74 3.20
N ARG A 46 13.78 -3.45 4.21
CA ARG A 46 12.96 -4.34 5.06
C ARG A 46 11.86 -3.60 5.80
N ARG A 47 12.14 -2.38 6.28
CA ARG A 47 11.15 -1.52 6.94
C ARG A 47 10.04 -1.12 5.97
N LEU A 48 10.37 -0.68 4.76
CA LEU A 48 9.39 -0.39 3.71
C LEU A 48 8.52 -1.60 3.38
N MET A 49 9.11 -2.79 3.22
CA MET A 49 8.35 -4.03 2.95
C MET A 49 7.33 -4.35 4.05
N LYS A 50 7.67 -4.11 5.32
CA LYS A 50 6.75 -4.31 6.45
C LYS A 50 5.60 -3.31 6.41
N LEU A 51 5.90 -2.05 6.13
CA LEU A 51 4.91 -0.99 6.01
C LEU A 51 3.95 -1.27 4.84
N ASP A 52 4.48 -1.65 3.68
CA ASP A 52 3.66 -2.05 2.53
C ASP A 52 2.75 -3.24 2.88
N GLY A 53 3.25 -4.22 3.64
CA GLY A 53 2.45 -5.33 4.15
C GLY A 53 1.29 -4.87 5.02
N TYR A 54 1.55 -3.95 5.96
CA TYR A 54 0.52 -3.37 6.81
C TYR A 54 -0.55 -2.62 6.00
N VAL A 55 -0.16 -1.91 4.94
CA VAL A 55 -1.13 -1.26 4.03
C VAL A 55 -2.06 -2.30 3.41
N ILE A 56 -1.51 -3.40 2.89
CA ILE A 56 -2.34 -4.47 2.30
C ILE A 56 -3.30 -5.07 3.33
N GLU A 57 -2.83 -5.35 4.55
CA GLU A 57 -3.68 -5.88 5.63
C GLU A 57 -4.83 -4.91 5.95
N GLN A 58 -4.54 -3.63 6.20
CA GLN A 58 -5.56 -2.65 6.52
C GLN A 58 -6.56 -2.43 5.39
N ILE A 59 -6.10 -2.34 4.14
CA ILE A 59 -6.99 -2.13 2.99
C ILE A 59 -7.91 -3.32 2.77
N THR A 60 -7.43 -4.54 3.00
CA THR A 60 -8.20 -5.77 2.77
C THR A 60 -9.09 -6.18 3.93
N GLN A 61 -8.66 -5.94 5.17
CA GLN A 61 -9.32 -6.42 6.39
C GLN A 61 -9.94 -5.30 7.24
N GLY A 62 -9.56 -4.04 7.01
CA GLY A 62 -10.06 -2.90 7.78
C GLY A 62 -11.54 -2.64 7.54
N ASP A 63 -12.31 -2.46 8.61
CA ASP A 63 -13.76 -2.29 8.54
C ASP A 63 -14.16 -0.93 7.93
N MET A 64 -13.47 0.14 8.32
CA MET A 64 -13.74 1.50 7.86
C MET A 64 -12.52 2.02 7.11
N ILE A 65 -12.64 2.13 5.79
CA ILE A 65 -11.65 2.78 4.92
C ILE A 65 -12.37 3.88 4.18
N ALA A 66 -11.78 5.09 4.14
CA ALA A 66 -12.36 6.22 3.44
C ALA A 66 -12.43 5.95 1.92
N ASP A 67 -13.56 6.28 1.29
CA ASP A 67 -13.81 5.97 -0.12
C ASP A 67 -12.74 6.54 -1.05
N TYR A 68 -12.25 7.75 -0.77
CA TYR A 68 -11.22 8.41 -1.58
C TYR A 68 -9.90 7.61 -1.62
N LEU A 69 -9.61 6.79 -0.61
CA LEU A 69 -8.41 5.96 -0.56
C LEU A 69 -8.53 4.74 -1.49
N LEU A 70 -9.76 4.36 -1.83
CA LEU A 70 -10.11 3.21 -2.67
C LEU A 70 -10.36 3.61 -4.12
N GLU A 71 -10.24 4.89 -4.46
CA GLU A 71 -10.32 5.38 -5.84
C GLU A 71 -9.07 4.98 -6.62
N ASP A 72 -9.21 3.98 -7.50
CA ASP A 72 -8.11 3.55 -8.36
C ASP A 72 -7.80 4.59 -9.46
N ASP A 73 -6.52 4.83 -9.72
CA ASP A 73 -6.09 5.68 -10.84
C ASP A 73 -5.77 4.82 -12.09
N SER A 74 -6.71 4.78 -13.03
CA SER A 74 -6.55 4.04 -14.30
C SER A 74 -5.44 4.55 -15.21
N THR A 75 -4.90 5.75 -14.98
CA THR A 75 -3.77 6.30 -15.74
C THR A 75 -2.43 5.75 -15.26
N ARG A 76 -2.41 5.09 -14.09
CA ARG A 76 -1.21 4.50 -13.48
C ARG A 76 -1.09 3.02 -13.85
N PRO A 77 0.13 2.52 -14.11
CA PRO A 77 0.32 1.12 -14.45
C PRO A 77 -0.09 0.23 -13.27
N LEU A 78 -0.65 -0.95 -13.56
CA LEU A 78 -1.06 -1.89 -12.51
C LEU A 78 0.10 -2.24 -11.56
N THR A 79 1.34 -2.36 -12.06
CA THR A 79 2.52 -2.64 -11.24
C THR A 79 2.75 -1.64 -10.09
N ALA A 80 2.20 -0.44 -10.18
CA ALA A 80 2.20 0.55 -9.11
C ALA A 80 0.95 0.36 -8.22
N TRP A 81 0.90 -0.78 -7.52
CA TRP A 81 -0.26 -1.26 -6.76
C TRP A 81 -0.84 -0.25 -5.77
N TRP A 82 -0.03 0.69 -5.26
CA TRP A 82 -0.45 1.76 -4.34
C TRP A 82 -1.44 2.76 -4.95
N TRP A 83 -1.61 2.74 -6.27
CA TRP A 83 -2.65 3.48 -7.00
C TRP A 83 -3.94 2.66 -7.25
N HIS A 84 -3.97 1.40 -6.80
CA HIS A 84 -5.01 0.43 -7.11
C HIS A 84 -5.58 -0.25 -5.84
N LEU A 85 -5.72 0.51 -4.75
CA LEU A 85 -6.16 0.01 -3.45
C LEU A 85 -7.63 -0.45 -3.46
N GLY A 86 -8.47 0.15 -4.31
CA GLY A 86 -9.85 -0.30 -4.51
C GLY A 86 -9.92 -1.71 -5.07
N LYS A 87 -9.10 -2.02 -6.09
CA LYS A 87 -8.95 -3.38 -6.62
C LYS A 87 -8.46 -4.37 -5.56
N LEU A 88 -7.53 -3.96 -4.71
CA LEU A 88 -7.02 -4.80 -3.62
C LEU A 88 -8.13 -5.11 -2.61
N ARG A 89 -8.87 -4.10 -2.15
CA ARG A 89 -10.02 -4.30 -1.24
C ARG A 89 -11.13 -5.15 -1.87
N ALA A 90 -11.35 -5.01 -3.17
CA ALA A 90 -12.34 -5.79 -3.92
C ALA A 90 -11.89 -7.23 -4.23
N GLY A 91 -10.64 -7.60 -3.97
CA GLY A 91 -10.10 -8.92 -4.30
C GLY A 91 -9.87 -9.13 -5.81
N THR A 92 -9.87 -8.06 -6.62
CA THR A 92 -9.77 -8.13 -8.09
C THR A 92 -8.38 -7.76 -8.61
N TYR A 93 -7.48 -7.29 -7.74
CA TYR A 93 -6.11 -6.96 -8.13
C TYR A 93 -5.33 -8.23 -8.53
N PRO A 94 -4.60 -8.26 -9.67
CA PRO A 94 -3.85 -9.44 -10.09
C PRO A 94 -2.68 -9.76 -9.15
N VAL A 95 -2.78 -10.85 -8.37
CA VAL A 95 -1.80 -11.26 -7.34
C VAL A 95 -0.36 -11.30 -7.87
N HIS A 96 -0.16 -11.81 -9.10
CA HIS A 96 1.18 -11.94 -9.70
C HIS A 96 1.88 -10.60 -9.97
N LEU A 97 1.15 -9.48 -9.97
CA LEU A 97 1.71 -8.13 -10.10
C LEU A 97 2.15 -7.52 -8.77
N LEU A 98 1.75 -8.10 -7.64
CA LEU A 98 2.28 -7.68 -6.33
C LEU A 98 3.74 -8.13 -6.17
N PRO A 99 4.56 -7.37 -5.43
CA PRO A 99 5.83 -7.85 -4.91
C PRO A 99 5.67 -9.16 -4.13
N PRO A 100 6.65 -10.10 -4.18
CA PRO A 100 6.51 -11.42 -3.54
C PRO A 100 6.07 -11.37 -2.07
N HIS A 101 6.63 -10.46 -1.27
CA HIS A 101 6.28 -10.30 0.14
C HIS A 101 4.83 -9.85 0.39
N LEU A 102 4.19 -9.19 -0.57
CA LEU A 102 2.78 -8.78 -0.47
C LEU A 102 1.82 -9.86 -0.96
N ARG A 103 2.28 -10.78 -1.83
CA ARG A 103 1.45 -11.91 -2.30
C ARG A 103 1.08 -12.86 -1.17
N GLU A 104 1.99 -13.03 -0.21
CA GLU A 104 1.78 -13.89 0.96
C GLU A 104 0.71 -13.31 1.90
N ILE A 105 0.55 -11.99 1.90
CA ILE A 105 -0.38 -11.25 2.74
C ILE A 105 -1.74 -11.09 2.03
N TYR A 106 -1.71 -10.81 0.73
CA TYR A 106 -2.91 -10.62 -0.08
C TYR A 106 -3.64 -11.95 -0.31
N GLN A 107 -4.67 -12.20 0.49
CA GLN A 107 -5.58 -13.33 0.37
C GLN A 107 -6.92 -12.82 -0.20
N PRO A 108 -7.09 -12.72 -1.52
CA PRO A 108 -8.38 -12.36 -2.09
C PRO A 108 -9.40 -13.43 -1.68
N GLU A 109 -10.43 -13.03 -0.93
CA GLU A 109 -11.55 -13.93 -0.64
C GLU A 109 -12.21 -14.35 -1.95
N PRO A 110 -12.32 -15.65 -2.26
CA PRO A 110 -12.89 -16.12 -3.51
C PRO A 110 -14.41 -15.84 -3.64
N GLU A 111 -15.09 -15.39 -2.59
CA GLU A 111 -16.56 -15.32 -2.55
C GLU A 111 -17.17 -14.01 -3.09
N ARG A 112 -16.40 -12.92 -3.28
CA ARG A 112 -16.98 -11.65 -3.78
C ARG A 112 -17.19 -11.58 -5.30
N LEU A 113 -16.75 -12.59 -6.05
CA LEU A 113 -16.95 -12.67 -7.51
C LEU A 113 -18.24 -13.42 -7.90
N ALA A 114 -19.03 -13.88 -6.94
CA ALA A 114 -20.21 -14.73 -7.16
C ALA A 114 -21.55 -14.12 -6.71
N ALA A 115 -21.60 -12.82 -6.38
CA ALA A 115 -22.83 -12.12 -5.97
C ALA A 115 -23.38 -11.20 -7.06
#